data_AF-A0A1G6UB29-F1
#
_entry.id   AF-A0A1G6UB29-F1
#
_cell.length_a   1.000
_cell.length_b   1.000
_cell.length_c   1.000
_cell.angle_alpha   90.00
_cell.angle_beta   90.00
_cell.angle_gamma   90.00
#
_symmetry.space_group_name_H-M   'P 1'
#
loop_
_entity.id
_entity.type
_entity.pdbx_description
1 polymer ?
#
loop_
_entity_poly.entity_id
_entity_poly.type
_entity_poly.pdbx_seq_one_letter_code
_entity_poly.pdbx_strand_id
1 'polypeptide(L)'
;MLNLEHSILPPGTEFGEFVIHGGKDVVGKNPIMDFFYDYWLSKHTGDKLPCRADVRPTEIRKHLDHLVIMDVTRDHEPFGLHVRLIGTHVANFYGEISGKDIREMTNQIAANRIYHTSALVLSENVPQLCITPAISPDREYLEAFALYLPLYDDAGEIEKILVAVDVVSRRNSRLF
;
A
#
# COMPACT_ATOMS: atom_id res chain seq x y z
N MET A 1 -14.01 21.66 6.29
CA MET A 1 -14.13 20.80 7.49
C MET A 1 -15.03 19.65 7.09
N LEU A 2 -14.43 18.58 6.57
CA LEU A 2 -15.18 17.41 6.08
C LEU A 2 -15.41 16.48 7.27
N ASN A 3 -16.68 16.31 7.65
CA ASN A 3 -17.11 15.35 8.65
C ASN A 3 -16.83 13.93 8.14
N LEU A 4 -15.99 13.20 8.88
CA LEU A 4 -15.63 11.80 8.66
C LEU A 4 -16.51 10.92 9.55
N GLU A 5 -17.79 10.79 9.21
CA GLU A 5 -18.65 9.76 9.79
C GLU A 5 -18.98 8.73 8.71
N HIS A 6 -18.90 7.46 9.09
CA HIS A 6 -19.19 6.24 8.31
C HIS A 6 -17.98 5.55 7.65
N SER A 7 -17.18 4.97 8.53
CA SER A 7 -16.32 3.81 8.30
C SER A 7 -17.12 2.58 7.86
N ILE A 8 -16.79 1.96 6.73
CA ILE A 8 -17.41 0.69 6.31
C ILE A 8 -16.31 -0.36 6.11
N LEU A 9 -15.76 -0.83 7.22
CA LEU A 9 -14.79 -1.93 7.28
C LEU A 9 -15.57 -3.25 7.08
N PRO A 10 -14.94 -4.40 6.72
CA PRO A 10 -15.63 -5.68 6.86
C PRO A 10 -16.23 -5.78 8.27
N PRO A 11 -17.41 -6.40 8.47
CA PRO A 11 -18.13 -6.32 9.74
C PRO A 11 -17.23 -6.65 10.94
N GLY A 12 -16.90 -5.64 11.77
CA GLY A 12 -16.21 -5.82 13.05
C GLY A 12 -14.75 -5.38 13.17
N THR A 13 -14.09 -4.85 12.14
CA THR A 13 -12.76 -4.21 12.32
C THR A 13 -12.92 -2.72 12.55
N GLU A 14 -12.19 -2.13 13.51
CA GLU A 14 -12.00 -0.67 13.70
C GLU A 14 -10.54 -0.32 13.33
N PHE A 15 -10.30 0.70 12.50
CA PHE A 15 -8.95 1.22 12.21
C PHE A 15 -8.69 2.49 13.04
N GLY A 16 -7.58 2.54 13.77
CA GLY A 16 -7.15 3.72 14.54
C GLY A 16 -6.43 4.77 13.68
N GLU A 17 -5.88 5.81 14.31
CA GLU A 17 -4.98 6.77 13.65
C GLU A 17 -3.84 6.04 12.92
N PHE A 18 -3.49 6.51 11.71
CA PHE A 18 -2.39 5.95 10.93
C PHE A 18 -1.16 6.86 10.99
N VAL A 19 0.01 6.26 10.82
CA VAL A 19 1.30 6.97 10.76
C VAL A 19 1.90 6.81 9.36
N ILE A 20 2.53 7.86 8.84
CA ILE A 20 3.24 7.84 7.55
C ILE A 20 4.73 8.08 7.77
N HIS A 21 5.55 7.29 7.07
CA HIS A 21 6.99 7.45 6.98
C HIS A 21 7.39 7.60 5.51
N GLY A 22 8.23 8.57 5.19
CA GLY A 22 8.67 8.86 3.82
C GLY A 22 10.13 8.51 3.56
N GLY A 23 10.46 8.19 2.31
CA GLY A 23 11.83 7.97 1.85
C GLY A 23 12.55 6.88 2.63
N LYS A 24 13.73 7.20 3.20
CA LYS A 24 14.54 6.24 3.96
C LYS A 24 13.94 5.83 5.32
N ASP A 25 12.99 6.59 5.84
CA ASP A 25 12.42 6.35 7.18
C ASP A 25 11.45 5.15 7.20
N VAL A 26 11.15 4.58 6.03
CA VAL A 26 10.34 3.37 5.87
C VAL A 26 11.04 2.10 6.35
N VAL A 27 12.39 2.11 6.41
CA VAL A 27 13.21 0.92 6.67
C VAL A 27 13.19 0.52 8.16
N GLY A 28 13.22 -0.78 8.41
CA GLY A 28 13.32 -1.40 9.74
C GLY A 28 11.98 -1.45 10.48
N LYS A 29 10.86 -1.26 9.77
CA LYS A 29 9.51 -1.27 10.35
C LYS A 29 8.82 -2.62 10.20
N ASN A 30 9.07 -3.32 9.10
CA ASN A 30 8.50 -4.62 8.81
C ASN A 30 9.37 -5.34 7.75
N PRO A 31 9.67 -6.64 7.91
CA PRO A 31 10.59 -7.36 7.03
C PRO A 31 10.09 -7.50 5.58
N ILE A 32 8.77 -7.55 5.35
CA ILE A 32 8.18 -7.55 4.00
C ILE A 32 8.39 -6.17 3.35
N MET A 33 8.19 -5.09 4.10
CA MET A 33 8.42 -3.73 3.60
C MET A 33 9.89 -3.51 3.25
N ASP A 34 10.81 -3.97 4.12
CA ASP A 34 12.25 -3.89 3.88
C ASP A 34 12.65 -4.66 2.62
N PHE A 35 12.14 -5.88 2.44
CA PHE A 35 12.37 -6.67 1.23
C PHE A 35 11.92 -5.94 -0.04
N PHE A 36 10.71 -5.36 -0.05
CA PHE A 36 10.20 -4.67 -1.24
C PHE A 36 10.88 -3.33 -1.49
N TYR A 37 11.30 -2.62 -0.43
CA TYR A 37 12.10 -1.41 -0.55
C TYR A 37 13.47 -1.70 -1.18
N ASP A 38 14.18 -2.71 -0.66
CA ASP A 38 15.47 -3.14 -1.21
C ASP A 38 15.33 -3.65 -2.65
N TYR A 39 14.26 -4.40 -2.93
CA TYR A 39 13.93 -4.85 -4.27
C TYR A 39 13.74 -3.68 -5.24
N TRP A 40 12.91 -2.70 -4.87
CA TRP A 40 12.66 -1.52 -5.68
C TRP A 40 13.93 -0.70 -5.89
N LEU A 41 14.73 -0.51 -4.83
CA LEU A 41 16.01 0.18 -4.91
C LEU A 41 16.96 -0.53 -5.88
N SER A 42 16.96 -1.87 -5.90
CA SER A 42 17.78 -2.66 -6.83
C SER A 42 17.41 -2.47 -8.31
N LYS A 43 16.24 -1.88 -8.60
CA LYS A 43 15.80 -1.59 -9.98
C LYS A 43 16.29 -0.25 -10.50
N HIS A 44 16.81 0.61 -9.62
CA HIS A 44 17.58 1.76 -10.08
C HIS A 44 18.85 1.27 -10.79
N THR A 45 18.91 1.52 -12.11
CA THR A 45 20.05 1.13 -12.94
C THR A 45 20.77 2.39 -13.39
N GLY A 46 21.81 2.78 -12.64
CA GLY A 46 22.45 4.09 -12.81
C GLY A 46 21.46 5.20 -12.49
N ASP A 47 21.27 6.15 -13.41
CA ASP A 47 20.32 7.26 -13.25
C ASP A 47 18.88 6.88 -13.67
N LYS A 48 18.64 5.64 -14.11
CA LYS A 48 17.30 5.20 -14.52
C LYS A 48 16.42 4.89 -13.32
N LEU A 49 15.22 5.47 -13.32
CA LEU A 49 14.18 5.21 -12.34
C LEU A 49 13.49 3.85 -12.61
N PRO A 50 13.02 3.12 -11.57
CA PRO A 50 12.32 1.85 -11.74
C PRO A 50 11.02 1.99 -12.53
N CYS A 51 10.85 1.21 -13.58
CA CYS A 51 9.60 1.16 -14.33
C CYS A 51 8.85 -0.15 -14.07
N ARG A 52 7.61 -0.25 -14.55
CA ARG A 52 6.84 -1.49 -14.43
C ARG A 52 7.52 -2.68 -15.09
N ALA A 53 8.24 -2.50 -16.20
CA ALA A 53 8.91 -3.60 -16.89
C ALA A 53 10.07 -4.21 -16.09
N ASP A 54 10.62 -3.47 -15.12
CA ASP A 54 11.69 -3.95 -14.24
C ASP A 54 11.17 -4.87 -13.12
N VAL A 55 9.86 -4.80 -12.83
CA VAL A 55 9.21 -5.63 -11.81
C VAL A 55 8.92 -7.03 -12.38
N ARG A 56 9.77 -7.99 -12.02
CA ARG A 56 9.69 -9.39 -12.46
C ARG A 56 9.12 -10.29 -11.36
N PRO A 57 7.96 -10.93 -11.57
CA PRO A 57 7.33 -11.80 -10.57
C PRO A 57 8.23 -12.93 -10.05
N THR A 58 9.15 -13.43 -10.87
CA THR A 58 10.08 -14.50 -10.50
C THR A 58 11.06 -14.09 -9.40
N GLU A 59 11.40 -12.80 -9.29
CA GLU A 59 12.35 -12.28 -8.31
C GLU A 59 11.70 -12.09 -6.93
N ILE A 60 10.38 -11.84 -6.91
CA ILE A 60 9.59 -11.59 -5.72
C ILE A 60 8.65 -12.76 -5.37
N ARG A 61 8.90 -13.94 -5.95
CA ARG A 61 8.01 -15.12 -5.87
C ARG A 61 7.54 -15.46 -4.46
N LYS A 62 8.40 -15.28 -3.45
CA LYS A 62 8.11 -15.61 -2.04
C LYS A 62 7.10 -14.67 -1.39
N HIS A 63 6.88 -13.49 -1.96
CA HIS A 63 6.03 -12.43 -1.40
C HIS A 63 5.05 -11.87 -2.44
N LEU A 64 4.75 -12.64 -3.50
CA LEU A 64 3.81 -12.23 -4.56
C LEU A 64 2.39 -12.01 -4.04
N ASP A 65 2.02 -12.73 -3.00
CA ASP A 65 0.73 -12.63 -2.34
C ASP A 65 0.58 -11.35 -1.50
N HIS A 66 1.69 -10.67 -1.20
CA HIS A 66 1.76 -9.45 -0.39
C HIS A 66 1.75 -8.15 -1.20
N LEU A 67 1.45 -8.15 -2.51
CA LEU A 67 1.60 -6.94 -3.33
C LEU A 67 0.34 -6.51 -4.05
N VAL A 68 0.28 -5.22 -4.39
CA VAL A 68 -0.72 -4.61 -5.29
C VAL A 68 0.02 -3.81 -6.35
N ILE A 69 -0.49 -3.79 -7.58
CA ILE A 69 -0.04 -2.84 -8.61
C ILE A 69 -1.23 -1.98 -9.00
N MET A 70 -1.07 -0.66 -8.90
CA MET A 70 -2.07 0.33 -9.29
C MET A 70 -1.55 1.18 -10.43
N ASP A 71 -2.40 1.42 -11.44
CA ASP A 71 -2.20 2.48 -12.42
C ASP A 71 -2.67 3.82 -11.86
N VAL A 72 -1.92 4.88 -12.13
CA VAL A 72 -2.30 6.26 -11.81
C VAL A 72 -2.90 6.91 -13.05
N THR A 73 -4.20 7.22 -13.02
CA THR A 73 -4.88 7.90 -14.13
C THR A 73 -5.12 9.37 -13.81
N ARG A 74 -4.88 10.25 -14.78
CA ARG A 74 -5.03 11.72 -14.62
C ARG A 74 -6.15 12.28 -15.50
N ASP A 75 -7.12 11.42 -15.83
CA ASP A 75 -8.27 11.72 -16.67
C ASP A 75 -9.39 12.44 -15.90
N HIS A 76 -9.30 12.49 -14.58
CA HIS A 76 -10.21 13.21 -13.69
C HIS A 76 -9.50 13.65 -12.40
N GLU A 77 -10.05 14.67 -11.73
CA GLU A 77 -9.52 15.20 -10.47
C GLU A 77 -10.00 14.37 -9.25
N PRO A 78 -9.18 14.21 -8.20
CA PRO A 78 -7.74 14.52 -8.14
C PRO A 78 -6.86 13.58 -8.99
N PHE A 79 -7.18 12.28 -9.06
CA PHE A 79 -6.60 11.26 -9.96
C PHE A 79 -7.32 9.92 -9.69
N GLY A 80 -7.20 8.95 -10.60
CA GLY A 80 -7.67 7.57 -10.43
C GLY A 80 -6.54 6.62 -9.99
N LEU A 81 -6.92 5.56 -9.28
CA LEU A 81 -6.04 4.49 -8.83
C LEU A 81 -6.65 3.15 -9.23
N HIS A 82 -6.30 2.66 -10.43
CA HIS A 82 -6.89 1.43 -10.98
C HIS A 82 -6.04 0.22 -10.60
N VAL A 83 -6.61 -0.72 -9.84
CA VAL A 83 -5.91 -1.92 -9.40
C VAL A 83 -5.76 -2.89 -10.57
N ARG A 84 -4.51 -3.21 -10.92
CA ARG A 84 -4.17 -4.15 -12.00
C ARG A 84 -3.90 -5.56 -11.50
N LEU A 85 -3.35 -5.66 -10.30
CA LEU A 85 -3.02 -6.92 -9.67
C LEU A 85 -3.11 -6.75 -8.17
N ILE A 86 -3.66 -7.75 -7.50
CA ILE A 86 -3.68 -7.87 -6.05
C ILE A 86 -3.20 -9.29 -5.67
N GLY A 87 -2.30 -9.36 -4.71
CA GLY A 87 -1.82 -10.61 -4.15
C GLY A 87 -2.88 -11.24 -3.23
N THR A 88 -2.86 -12.57 -3.12
CA THR A 88 -3.88 -13.32 -2.37
C THR A 88 -3.93 -12.99 -0.89
N HIS A 89 -2.78 -12.70 -0.25
CA HIS A 89 -2.75 -12.27 1.15
C HIS A 89 -3.47 -10.92 1.29
N VAL A 90 -3.18 -9.96 0.40
CA VAL A 90 -3.85 -8.65 0.43
C VAL A 90 -5.35 -8.76 0.19
N ALA A 91 -5.76 -9.56 -0.81
CA ALA A 91 -7.17 -9.77 -1.14
C ALA A 91 -7.96 -10.40 0.01
N ASN A 92 -7.33 -11.23 0.85
CA ASN A 92 -7.99 -11.81 2.03
C ASN A 92 -8.39 -10.75 3.07
N PHE A 93 -7.65 -9.62 3.17
CA PHE A 93 -7.94 -8.55 4.12
C PHE A 93 -8.79 -7.42 3.52
N TYR A 94 -8.54 -7.08 2.26
CA TYR A 94 -9.13 -5.91 1.61
C TYR A 94 -10.23 -6.24 0.59
N GLY A 95 -10.43 -7.52 0.28
CA GLY A 95 -11.30 -8.00 -0.78
C GLY A 95 -10.63 -7.96 -2.15
N GLU A 96 -11.20 -8.72 -3.08
CA GLU A 96 -10.78 -8.70 -4.49
C GLU A 96 -11.29 -7.41 -5.16
N ILE A 97 -10.38 -6.67 -5.80
CA ILE A 97 -10.67 -5.38 -6.46
C ILE A 97 -9.95 -5.23 -7.81
N SER A 98 -9.34 -6.29 -8.34
CA SER A 98 -8.67 -6.24 -9.65
C SER A 98 -9.60 -5.73 -10.75
N GLY A 99 -9.08 -4.81 -11.55
CA GLY A 99 -9.79 -4.17 -12.66
C GLY A 99 -10.65 -2.97 -12.26
N LYS A 100 -10.68 -2.59 -10.98
CA LYS A 100 -11.49 -1.47 -10.46
C LYS A 100 -10.64 -0.35 -9.89
N ASP A 101 -11.25 0.82 -9.74
CA ASP A 101 -10.65 1.94 -9.03
C ASP A 101 -10.77 1.77 -7.51
N ILE A 102 -9.78 2.25 -6.74
CA ILE A 102 -9.78 2.19 -5.26
C ILE A 102 -11.03 2.84 -4.64
N ARG A 103 -11.66 3.84 -5.28
CA ARG A 103 -12.92 4.45 -4.81
C ARG A 103 -14.07 3.44 -4.76
N GLU A 104 -13.99 2.36 -5.52
CA GLU A 104 -15.02 1.31 -5.56
C GLU A 104 -14.89 0.30 -4.41
N MET A 105 -13.88 0.42 -3.54
CA MET A 105 -13.77 -0.41 -2.34
C MET A 105 -15.01 -0.24 -1.47
N THR A 106 -15.56 -1.33 -0.93
CA THR A 106 -16.60 -1.22 0.11
C THR A 106 -16.09 -0.45 1.33
N ASN A 107 -14.79 -0.58 1.61
CA ASN A 107 -14.12 0.12 2.69
C ASN A 107 -13.58 1.48 2.29
N GLN A 108 -14.44 2.49 2.45
CA GLN A 108 -14.13 3.88 2.12
C GLN A 108 -13.05 4.52 3.02
N ILE A 109 -12.86 4.04 4.26
CA ILE A 109 -11.74 4.54 5.09
C ILE A 109 -10.40 4.03 4.58
N ALA A 110 -10.31 2.75 4.23
CA ALA A 110 -9.14 2.21 3.58
C ALA A 110 -8.89 2.91 2.24
N ALA A 111 -9.94 3.10 1.43
CA ALA A 111 -9.84 3.82 0.17
C ALA A 111 -9.26 5.23 0.35
N ASN A 112 -9.81 6.02 1.29
CA ASN A 112 -9.33 7.38 1.57
C ASN A 112 -7.86 7.40 2.03
N ARG A 113 -7.46 6.43 2.85
CA ARG A 113 -6.07 6.28 3.28
C ARG A 113 -5.14 5.94 2.12
N ILE A 114 -5.53 4.99 1.27
CA ILE A 114 -4.79 4.60 0.06
C ILE A 114 -4.61 5.80 -0.87
N TYR A 115 -5.67 6.58 -1.07
CA TYR A 115 -5.60 7.82 -1.85
C TYR A 115 -4.65 8.84 -1.23
N HIS A 116 -4.78 9.08 0.07
CA HIS A 116 -3.93 10.04 0.77
C HIS A 116 -2.45 9.66 0.67
N THR A 117 -2.10 8.41 0.95
CA THR A 117 -0.71 7.94 0.84
C THR A 117 -0.21 7.96 -0.61
N SER A 118 -1.05 7.59 -1.58
CA SER A 118 -0.70 7.69 -3.00
C SER A 118 -0.46 9.14 -3.44
N ALA A 119 -1.26 10.08 -2.95
CA ALA A 119 -1.06 11.51 -3.23
C ALA A 119 0.31 11.99 -2.70
N LEU A 120 0.73 11.54 -1.52
CA LEU A 120 2.07 11.85 -0.98
C LEU A 120 3.19 11.26 -1.85
N VAL A 121 3.04 10.04 -2.36
CA VAL A 121 4.00 9.45 -3.31
C VAL A 121 4.10 10.31 -4.58
N LEU A 122 2.96 10.73 -5.13
CA LEU A 122 2.92 11.56 -6.32
C LEU A 122 3.53 12.95 -6.10
N SER A 123 3.31 13.57 -4.94
CA SER A 123 3.80 14.93 -4.66
C SER A 123 5.26 14.96 -4.21
N GLU A 124 5.69 13.99 -3.39
CA GLU A 124 7.04 13.97 -2.82
C GLU A 124 8.02 13.15 -3.64
N ASN A 125 7.53 12.32 -4.57
CA ASN A 125 8.34 11.49 -5.46
C ASN A 125 9.32 10.56 -4.72
N VAL A 126 8.89 10.07 -3.55
CA VAL A 126 9.64 9.13 -2.72
C VAL A 126 8.71 8.02 -2.20
N PRO A 127 9.25 6.85 -1.83
CA PRO A 127 8.47 5.81 -1.16
C PRO A 127 7.75 6.32 0.09
N GLN A 128 6.53 5.81 0.33
CA GLN A 128 5.72 6.15 1.51
C GLN A 128 5.24 4.88 2.19
N LEU A 129 5.49 4.73 3.48
CA LEU A 129 4.98 3.64 4.32
C LEU A 129 3.87 4.16 5.22
N CYS A 130 2.68 3.58 5.09
CA CYS A 130 1.57 3.79 5.99
C CYS A 130 1.46 2.62 6.98
N ILE A 131 1.42 2.92 8.28
CA ILE A 131 1.21 1.95 9.36
C ILE A 131 -0.13 2.26 10.01
N THR A 132 -1.02 1.27 10.05
CA THR A 132 -2.37 1.42 10.58
C THR A 132 -2.68 0.35 11.64
N PRO A 133 -2.98 0.71 12.89
CA PRO A 133 -3.51 -0.22 13.87
C PRO A 133 -4.94 -0.62 13.49
N ALA A 134 -5.27 -1.89 13.71
CA ALA A 134 -6.57 -2.47 13.42
C ALA A 134 -7.00 -3.46 14.50
N ILE A 135 -8.28 -3.82 14.52
CA ILE A 135 -8.82 -4.86 15.40
C ILE A 135 -9.53 -5.91 14.55
N SER A 136 -9.24 -7.20 14.70
CA SER A 136 -9.96 -8.25 13.99
C SER A 136 -11.38 -8.45 14.56
N PRO A 137 -12.31 -9.13 13.85
CA PRO A 137 -13.61 -9.51 14.41
C PRO A 137 -13.52 -10.31 15.72
N ASP A 138 -12.44 -11.09 15.88
CA ASP A 138 -12.14 -11.88 17.08
C ASP A 138 -11.45 -11.05 18.19
N ARG A 139 -11.41 -9.72 18.05
CA ARG A 139 -10.81 -8.75 18.98
C ARG A 139 -9.29 -8.93 19.16
N GLU A 140 -8.60 -9.42 18.14
CA GLU A 140 -7.14 -9.41 18.12
C GLU A 140 -6.64 -8.05 17.62
N TYR A 141 -5.62 -7.51 18.29
CA TYR A 141 -4.94 -6.31 17.80
C TYR A 141 -4.08 -6.69 16.59
N LEU A 142 -4.32 -6.01 15.49
CA LEU A 142 -3.57 -6.14 14.25
C LEU A 142 -2.82 -4.84 13.95
N GLU A 143 -1.76 -4.96 13.18
CA GLU A 143 -1.06 -3.82 12.60
C GLU A 143 -0.85 -4.08 11.11
N ALA A 144 -1.38 -3.17 10.29
CA ALA A 144 -1.25 -3.22 8.84
C ALA A 144 -0.14 -2.27 8.38
N PHE A 145 0.76 -2.78 7.55
CA PHE A 145 1.82 -2.05 6.88
C PHE A 145 1.49 -1.98 5.40
N ALA A 146 1.58 -0.80 4.79
CA ALA A 146 1.42 -0.61 3.35
C ALA A 146 2.51 0.35 2.84
N LEU A 147 3.49 -0.19 2.12
CA LEU A 147 4.59 0.56 1.50
C LEU A 147 4.27 0.81 0.03
N TYR A 148 4.25 2.08 -0.37
CA TYR A 148 3.94 2.54 -1.71
C TYR A 148 5.25 2.95 -2.40
N LEU A 149 5.54 2.28 -3.51
CA LEU A 149 6.79 2.41 -4.27
C LEU A 149 6.47 2.97 -5.66
N PRO A 150 6.96 4.16 -6.01
CA PRO A 150 6.68 4.76 -7.31
C PRO A 150 7.32 3.97 -8.45
N LEU A 151 6.58 3.78 -9.54
CA LEU A 151 7.09 3.23 -10.79
C LEU A 151 6.87 4.26 -11.90
N TYR A 152 7.92 4.49 -12.67
CA TYR A 152 8.03 5.63 -13.56
C TYR A 152 7.90 5.22 -15.03
N ASP A 153 7.42 6.15 -15.85
CA ASP A 153 7.44 6.03 -17.30
C ASP A 153 8.75 6.57 -17.90
N ASP A 154 8.86 6.55 -19.23
CA ASP A 154 10.04 7.04 -19.96
C ASP A 154 10.25 8.56 -19.82
N ALA A 155 9.23 9.32 -19.41
CA ALA A 155 9.32 10.76 -19.15
C ALA A 155 9.76 11.06 -17.70
N GLY A 156 9.88 10.04 -16.84
CA GLY A 156 10.20 10.20 -15.43
C GLY A 156 8.98 10.52 -14.56
N GLU A 157 7.77 10.40 -15.10
CA GLU A 157 6.52 10.61 -14.37
C GLU A 157 6.07 9.31 -13.71
N ILE A 158 5.46 9.42 -12.52
CA ILE A 158 4.89 8.26 -11.84
C ILE A 158 3.64 7.80 -12.59
N GLU A 159 3.74 6.66 -13.27
CA GLU A 159 2.63 6.03 -14.00
C GLU A 159 1.90 4.98 -13.16
N LYS A 160 2.63 4.33 -12.24
CA LYS A 160 2.15 3.19 -11.46
C LYS A 160 2.71 3.26 -10.05
N ILE A 161 2.03 2.59 -9.13
CA ILE A 161 2.51 2.39 -7.76
C ILE A 161 2.50 0.89 -7.47
N LEU A 162 3.67 0.36 -7.10
CA LEU A 162 3.79 -0.97 -6.50
C LEU A 162 3.56 -0.81 -5.00
N VAL A 163 2.57 -1.50 -4.44
CA VAL A 163 2.28 -1.47 -3.01
C VAL A 163 2.63 -2.81 -2.41
N ALA A 164 3.49 -2.85 -1.41
CA ALA A 164 3.68 -4.01 -0.55
C ALA A 164 2.77 -3.87 0.67
N VAL A 165 2.11 -4.95 1.07
CA VAL A 165 1.16 -4.98 2.19
C VAL A 165 1.43 -6.18 3.08
N ASP A 166 1.49 -5.95 4.38
CA ASP A 166 1.55 -7.00 5.39
C ASP A 166 0.64 -6.67 6.57
N VAL A 167 0.04 -7.70 7.18
CA VAL A 167 -0.82 -7.55 8.35
C VAL A 167 -0.36 -8.53 9.42
N VAL A 168 0.11 -7.99 10.53
CA VAL A 168 0.66 -8.79 11.64
C VAL A 168 -0.23 -8.70 12.88
N SER A 169 -0.34 -9.81 13.60
CA SER A 169 -1.00 -9.83 14.91
C SER A 169 -0.06 -9.28 15.97
N ARG A 170 -0.49 -8.22 16.66
CA ARG A 170 0.14 -7.76 17.90
C ARG A 170 -0.42 -8.63 19.03
N ARG A 171 0.25 -9.76 19.29
CA ARG A 171 0.02 -10.47 20.55
C ARG A 171 0.39 -9.51 21.68
N ASN A 172 -0.60 -9.13 22.49
CA ASN A 172 -0.32 -8.46 23.76
C ASN A 172 0.71 -9.33 24.50
N SER A 173 1.95 -8.84 24.60
CA SER A 173 2.86 -9.26 25.63
C SER A 173 2.18 -8.91 26.95
N ARG A 174 1.42 -9.87 27.48
CA ARG A 174 0.95 -9.84 28.85
C ARG A 174 2.22 -9.78 29.68
N LEU A 175 2.52 -8.59 30.20
CA LEU A 175 3.36 -8.44 31.37
C LEU A 175 2.71 -9.33 32.45
N PHE A 176 3.39 -10.43 32.77
CA PHE A 176 3.14 -11.18 33.99
C PHE A 176 3.68 -10.38 35.18
#